data_AF-A0AAW8UI45-F1
#
_entry.id   AF-A0AAW8UI45-F1
#
_cell.length_a   1.000
_cell.length_b   1.000
_cell.length_c   1.000
_cell.angle_alpha   90.00
_cell.angle_beta   90.00
_cell.angle_gamma   90.00
#
_symmetry.space_group_name_H-M   'P 1'
#
loop_
_entity.id
_entity.type
_entity.pdbx_description
1 polymer ?
#
loop_
_entity_poly.entity_id
_entity_poly.type
_entity_poly.pdbx_seq_one_letter_code
_entity_poly.pdbx_strand_id
1 'polypeptide(L)' 'MSNTYTLKQLRQLKDLTQGEVAEKLDISKFTWRNWESGKTAPDFWQLQKIKSLFNVAIDDIKFFPKSSV' A
#
# COMPACT_ATOMS: atom_id res chain seq x y z
N MET A 1 19.58 1.72 -7.42
CA MET A 1 18.91 2.65 -6.48
C MET A 1 17.49 2.16 -6.31
N SER A 2 17.16 1.50 -5.20
CA SER A 2 15.81 0.99 -4.96
C SER A 2 14.94 2.15 -4.46
N ASN A 3 14.10 2.71 -5.34
CA ASN A 3 13.15 3.74 -4.94
C ASN A 3 11.97 3.06 -4.24
N THR A 4 12.03 2.96 -2.92
CA THR A 4 10.93 2.37 -2.15
C THR A 4 9.84 3.41 -1.87
N TYR A 5 8.59 3.11 -2.22
CA TYR A 5 7.41 3.93 -1.97
C TYR A 5 6.59 3.36 -0.81
N THR A 6 6.03 4.26 0.01
CA THR A 6 5.00 3.89 0.99
C THR A 6 3.63 3.82 0.31
N LEU A 7 2.70 3.03 0.86
CA LEU A 7 1.32 2.95 0.35
C LEU A 7 0.63 4.33 0.33
N LYS A 8 0.94 5.18 1.32
CA LYS A 8 0.45 6.56 1.37
C LYS A 8 0.95 7.39 0.19
N GLN A 9 2.23 7.26 -0.18
CA GLN A 9 2.79 7.95 -1.34
C GLN A 9 2.15 7.47 -2.63
N LEU A 10 2.00 6.16 -2.83
CA LEU A 10 1.34 5.59 -4.02
C LEU A 10 -0.08 6.11 -4.18
N ARG A 11 -0.83 6.19 -3.08
CA ARG A 11 -2.17 6.78 -3.06
C ARG A 11 -2.15 8.26 -3.43
N GLN A 12 -1.26 9.05 -2.83
CA GLN A 12 -1.14 10.48 -3.11
C GLN A 12 -0.71 10.78 -4.55
N LEU A 13 0.17 9.96 -5.14
CA LEU A 13 0.57 10.07 -6.54
C LEU A 13 -0.56 9.83 -7.54
N LYS A 14 -1.66 9.22 -7.09
CA LYS A 14 -2.88 8.99 -7.89
C LYS A 14 -4.03 9.90 -7.46
N ASP A 15 -3.80 10.83 -6.54
CA ASP A 15 -4.81 11.71 -5.94
C ASP A 15 -6.03 10.95 -5.38
N LEU A 16 -5.82 9.73 -4.89
CA LEU A 16 -6.88 8.91 -4.32
C LEU A 16 -7.01 9.13 -2.81
N THR A 17 -8.23 9.02 -2.31
CA THR A 17 -8.52 8.93 -0.88
C THR A 17 -8.36 7.49 -0.39
N GLN A 18 -8.26 7.30 0.93
CA GLN A 18 -8.19 5.95 1.51
C GLN A 18 -9.47 5.13 1.22
N GLY A 19 -10.61 5.79 1.03
CA GLY A 19 -11.87 5.13 0.67
C GLY A 19 -11.83 4.62 -0.77
N GLU A 20 -11.43 5.46 -1.72
CA GLU A 20 -11.37 5.09 -3.14
C GLU A 20 -10.37 3.97 -3.41
N VAL A 21 -9.20 3.96 -2.73
CA VAL A 21 -8.27 2.84 -2.86
C VAL A 21 -8.86 1.55 -2.29
N ALA A 22 -9.55 1.64 -1.15
CA ALA A 22 -10.17 0.49 -0.52
C ALA A 22 -11.28 -0.11 -1.39
N GLU A 23 -12.12 0.73 -2.00
CA GLU A 23 -13.13 0.32 -2.98
C GLU A 23 -12.50 -0.35 -4.21
N LYS A 24 -11.44 0.25 -4.77
CA LYS A 24 -10.73 -0.31 -5.94
C LYS A 24 -10.06 -1.65 -5.66
N LEU A 25 -9.64 -1.90 -4.43
CA LEU A 25 -9.00 -3.15 -4.01
C LEU A 25 -9.99 -4.18 -3.44
N ASP A 26 -11.27 -3.79 -3.30
CA ASP A 26 -12.32 -4.58 -2.66
C ASP A 26 -11.93 -4.99 -1.23
N ILE A 27 -11.57 -3.99 -0.43
CA ILE A 27 -11.19 -4.13 0.98
C ILE A 27 -11.86 -3.02 1.81
N SER A 28 -11.81 -3.15 3.14
CA SER A 28 -12.28 -2.07 4.01
C SER A 28 -11.28 -0.90 4.04
N LYS A 29 -11.79 0.33 4.19
CA LYS A 29 -10.97 1.53 4.44
C LYS A 29 -10.07 1.36 5.68
N PHE A 30 -10.53 0.61 6.69
CA PHE A 30 -9.75 0.31 7.88
C PHE A 30 -8.56 -0.61 7.56
N THR A 31 -8.76 -1.61 6.70
CA THR A 31 -7.69 -2.49 6.19
C THR A 31 -6.61 -1.67 5.51
N TRP A 32 -6.98 -0.80 4.55
CA TRP A 32 -6.03 0.09 3.88
C TRP A 32 -5.28 1.00 4.85
N ARG A 33 -5.98 1.60 5.82
CA ARG A 33 -5.37 2.44 6.87
C ARG A 33 -4.36 1.67 7.73
N ASN A 34 -4.64 0.41 8.08
CA ASN A 34 -3.71 -0.40 8.85
C ASN A 34 -2.44 -0.73 8.07
N TRP A 35 -2.56 -0.95 6.76
CA TRP A 35 -1.39 -1.12 5.90
C TRP A 35 -0.57 0.16 5.78
N GLU A 36 -1.21 1.32 5.58
CA GLU A 36 -0.49 2.62 5.55
C GLU A 36 0.25 2.93 6.85
N SER A 37 -0.24 2.44 7.98
CA SER A 37 0.38 2.61 9.30
C SER A 37 1.32 1.48 9.71
N GLY A 38 1.50 0.46 8.86
CA GLY A 38 2.35 -0.70 9.15
C GLY A 38 1.85 -1.60 10.28
N LYS A 39 0.58 -1.48 10.69
CA LYS A 39 -0.03 -2.34 11.72
C LYS A 39 -0.27 -3.77 11.24
N THR A 40 -0.65 -3.90 9.97
CA THR A 40 -0.85 -5.16 9.27
C THR A 40 -0.23 -5.07 7.88
N ALA A 41 0.04 -6.21 7.25
CA ALA A 41 0.51 -6.27 5.88
C ALA A 41 -0.57 -6.88 4.96
N PRO A 42 -0.56 -6.55 3.65
CA PRO A 42 -1.40 -7.23 2.69
C PRO A 42 -0.92 -8.66 2.44
N ASP A 43 -1.84 -9.57 2.13
CA ASP A 43 -1.54 -10.91 1.65
C ASP A 43 -1.06 -10.91 0.19
N PHE A 44 -0.64 -12.08 -0.31
CA PHE A 44 -0.14 -12.22 -1.68
C PHE A 44 -1.13 -11.73 -2.74
N TRP A 45 -2.42 -12.01 -2.59
CA TRP A 45 -3.45 -11.60 -3.56
C TRP A 45 -3.69 -10.09 -3.53
N GLN A 46 -3.71 -9.50 -2.35
CA GLN A 46 -3.81 -8.06 -2.14
C GLN A 46 -2.58 -7.34 -2.71
N LEU A 47 -1.38 -7.91 -2.56
CA LEU A 47 -0.17 -7.40 -3.20
C LEU A 47 -0.27 -7.39 -4.73
N GLN A 48 -0.84 -8.43 -5.35
CA GLN A 48 -1.09 -8.43 -6.80
C GLN A 48 -2.07 -7.33 -7.20
N LYS A 49 -3.14 -7.11 -6.43
CA LYS A 49 -4.10 -6.03 -6.67
C LYS A 49 -3.44 -4.65 -6.55
N ILE A 50 -2.62 -4.43 -5.52
CA ILE A 50 -1.88 -3.17 -5.31
C ILE A 50 -0.88 -2.93 -6.45
N LYS A 51 -0.12 -3.96 -6.85
CA LYS A 51 0.77 -3.91 -8.00
C LYS A 51 0.03 -3.47 -9.26
N SER A 52 -1.13 -4.07 -9.54
CA SER A 52 -1.95 -3.74 -10.70
C SER A 52 -2.50 -2.31 -10.63
N LEU A 53 -3.02 -1.89 -9.47
CA LEU A 53 -3.63 -0.58 -9.27
C LEU A 53 -2.62 0.58 -9.41
N PHE A 54 -1.43 0.42 -8.84
CA PHE A 54 -0.42 1.47 -8.80
C PHE A 54 0.68 1.31 -9.85
N ASN A 55 0.70 0.19 -10.58
CA ASN A 55 1.73 -0.18 -11.55
C ASN A 55 3.16 -0.12 -10.96
N VAL A 56 3.34 -0.74 -9.80
CA VAL A 56 4.62 -0.77 -9.06
C VAL A 56 5.04 -2.19 -8.72
N ALA A 57 6.35 -2.43 -8.61
CA ALA A 57 6.85 -3.72 -8.13
C ALA A 57 6.55 -3.89 -6.63
N ILE A 58 6.26 -5.11 -6.20
CA ILE A 58 5.98 -5.42 -4.80
C ILE A 58 7.21 -5.11 -3.93
N ASP A 59 8.40 -5.37 -4.45
CA ASP A 59 9.69 -5.11 -3.78
C ASP A 59 9.95 -3.62 -3.51
N ASP A 60 9.30 -2.73 -4.28
CA ASP A 60 9.39 -1.29 -4.10
C ASP A 60 8.40 -0.77 -3.04
N ILE A 61 7.54 -1.61 -2.45
CA ILE A 61 6.55 -1.16 -1.46
C ILE A 61 7.08 -1.37 -0.04
N LYS A 62 7.15 -0.27 0.72
CA LYS A 62 7.61 -0.30 2.12
C LYS A 62 6.46 -0.56 3.09
N PHE A 63 6.39 -1.79 3.63
CA PHE A 63 5.35 -2.21 4.60
C PHE A 63 5.74 -2.05 6.06
N PHE A 64 7.04 -2.05 6.39
CA PHE A 64 7.51 -2.06 7.76
C PHE A 64 8.06 -0.69 8.19
N PRO A 65 7.68 -0.16 9.36
CA PRO A 65 8.49 0.87 10.01
C PRO A 65 9.87 0.26 10.30
N LYS A 66 10.95 1.00 10.02
CA LYS A 66 12.30 0.53 10.35
C LYS A 66 12.31 0.20 11.84
N SER A 67 12.61 -1.05 12.20
CA SER A 67 13.09 -1.35 13.54
C SER A 67 14.26 -0.40 13.80
N SER A 68 14.11 0.46 14.81
CA SER A 68 15.26 1.17 15.37
C SER A 68 16.25 0.11 15.81
N VAL A 69 17.48 0.27 15.32
CA VAL A 69 18.68 -0.38 15.84
C VAL A 69 18.78 -0.12 17.35
#